data_AF-A0A0F7LUT5-F1
#
_entry.id   AF-A0A0F7LUT5-F1
#
_cell.length_a   1.000
_cell.length_b   1.000
_cell.length_c   1.000
_cell.angle_alpha   90.00
_cell.angle_beta   90.00
_cell.angle_gamma   90.00
#
_symmetry.space_group_name_H-M   'P 1'
#
loop_
_entity.id
_entity.type
_entity.pdbx_description
1 polymer ?
#
loop_
_entity_poly.entity_id
_entity_poly.type
_entity_poly.pdbx_seq_one_letter_code
_entity_poly.pdbx_strand_id
1 'polypeptide(L)' 'MPLNEWRQRLKIVRAMQLLEQGEKVESVAFEMGYSSASAFIAMFHRLTGRTPGAASSSQLKM' A
#
# COMPACT_ATOMS: atom_id res chain seq x y z
N MET A 1 11.17 -14.73 -14.02
CA MET A 1 10.49 -13.58 -13.38
C MET A 1 9.78 -12.78 -14.46
N PRO A 2 8.47 -12.93 -14.63
CA PRO A 2 7.70 -12.13 -15.58
C PRO A 2 7.72 -10.64 -15.18
N LEU A 3 7.78 -9.74 -16.17
CA LEU A 3 7.97 -8.28 -16.02
C LEU A 3 6.97 -7.61 -15.05
N ASN A 4 5.79 -8.22 -14.95
CA ASN A 4 4.64 -7.86 -14.15
C ASN A 4 4.93 -7.93 -12.64
N GLU A 5 5.72 -8.93 -12.23
CA GLU A 5 6.03 -9.21 -10.83
C GLU A 5 7.02 -8.18 -10.25
N TRP A 6 8.01 -7.78 -11.05
CA TRP A 6 8.96 -6.72 -10.67
C TRP A 6 8.29 -5.36 -10.55
N ARG A 7 7.33 -5.04 -11.43
CA ARG A 7 6.51 -3.81 -11.32
C ARG A 7 5.64 -3.82 -10.06
N GLN A 8 5.05 -4.96 -9.71
CA GLN A 8 4.30 -5.09 -8.45
C GLN A 8 5.18 -4.88 -7.22
N ARG A 9 6.40 -5.41 -7.22
CA ARG A 9 7.38 -5.16 -6.15
C ARG A 9 7.71 -3.68 -6.01
N LEU A 10 7.97 -2.97 -7.11
CA LEU A 10 8.24 -1.53 -7.06
C LEU A 10 7.05 -0.72 -6.54
N LYS A 11 5.83 -1.05 -6.98
CA LYS A 11 4.60 -0.43 -6.44
C LYS A 11 4.48 -0.60 -4.94
N ILE A 12 4.83 -1.78 -4.41
CA ILE A 12 4.81 -2.05 -2.97
C ILE A 12 5.85 -1.25 -2.21
N VAL A 13 7.08 -1.20 -2.68
CA VAL A 13 8.15 -0.42 -2.02
C VAL A 13 7.76 1.04 -1.91
N ARG A 14 7.19 1.61 -2.97
CA ARG A 14 6.70 2.99 -2.96
C ARG A 14 5.49 3.16 -2.04
N ALA A 15 4.55 2.23 -2.06
CA ALA A 15 3.38 2.29 -1.19
C ALA A 15 3.75 2.18 0.30
N MET A 16 4.74 1.35 0.66
CA MET A 16 5.27 1.27 2.03
C MET A 16 5.83 2.61 2.49
N GLN A 17 6.66 3.27 1.66
CA GLN A 17 7.23 4.57 2.01
C GLN A 17 6.16 5.65 2.26
N LEU A 18 5.10 5.67 1.44
CA LEU A 18 4.01 6.62 1.61
C LEU A 18 3.24 6.34 2.90
N LEU A 19 2.95 5.08 3.19
CA LEU A 19 2.29 4.67 4.43
C LEU A 19 3.12 5.00 5.67
N GLU A 20 4.45 4.85 5.60
CA GLU A 20 5.38 5.24 6.67
C GLU A 20 5.46 6.76 6.86
N GLN A 21 5.18 7.55 5.82
CA GLN A 21 5.07 9.01 5.92
C GLN A 21 3.74 9.46 6.56
N GLY A 22 2.84 8.52 6.88
CA GLY A 22 1.52 8.81 7.41
C GLY A 22 0.48 9.15 6.35
N GLU A 23 0.77 8.92 5.06
CA GLU A 23 -0.23 9.09 4.01
C GLU A 23 -1.42 8.14 4.21
N LYS A 24 -2.60 8.63 3.85
CA LYS A 24 -3.83 7.84 3.94
C LYS A 24 -3.78 6.70 2.93
N VAL A 25 -4.17 5.51 3.35
CA VAL A 25 -4.26 4.30 2.50
C VAL A 25 -5.07 4.57 1.23
N GLU A 26 -6.09 5.42 1.32
CA GLU A 26 -6.94 5.81 0.19
C GLU A 26 -6.19 6.68 -0.83
N SER A 27 -5.42 7.68 -0.38
CA SER A 27 -4.53 8.48 -1.25
C SER A 27 -3.52 7.60 -1.98
N VAL A 28 -2.87 6.69 -1.24
CA VAL A 28 -1.88 5.76 -1.80
C VAL A 28 -2.52 4.83 -2.83
N ALA A 29 -3.76 4.38 -2.60
CA ALA A 29 -4.49 3.55 -3.56
C ALA A 29 -4.75 4.29 -4.89
N PHE A 30 -5.21 5.54 -4.81
CA PHE A 30 -5.44 6.38 -6.00
C PHE A 30 -4.13 6.67 -6.75
N GLU A 31 -3.06 7.01 -6.04
CA GLU A 31 -1.73 7.28 -6.63
C GLU A 31 -1.16 6.04 -7.36
N MET A 32 -1.48 4.84 -6.86
CA MET A 32 -1.07 3.57 -7.45
C MET A 32 -1.97 3.11 -8.63
N GLY A 33 -3.03 3.86 -8.92
CA GLY A 33 -3.99 3.60 -10.00
C GLY A 33 -5.10 2.61 -9.62
N TYR A 34 -5.40 2.44 -8.33
CA TYR A 34 -6.53 1.64 -7.86
C TYR A 34 -7.79 2.49 -7.73
N SER A 35 -8.93 1.91 -8.11
CA SER A 35 -10.23 2.56 -8.02
C SER A 35 -10.76 2.66 -6.58
N SER A 36 -10.17 1.93 -5.63
CA SER A 36 -10.56 1.96 -4.22
C SER A 36 -9.44 1.52 -3.28
N ALA A 37 -9.49 2.01 -2.05
CA ALA A 37 -8.60 1.58 -0.97
C ALA A 37 -8.67 0.06 -0.72
N SER A 38 -9.86 -0.54 -0.81
CA SER A 38 -10.06 -1.98 -0.60
C SER A 38 -9.35 -2.84 -1.64
N ALA A 39 -9.35 -2.44 -2.92
CA ALA A 39 -8.63 -3.15 -3.98
C ALA A 39 -7.11 -3.11 -3.75
N PHE A 40 -6.60 -1.96 -3.32
CA PHE A 40 -5.20 -1.80 -2.93
C PHE A 40 -4.85 -2.65 -1.69
N ILE A 41 -5.68 -2.62 -0.64
CA ILE A 41 -5.48 -3.40 0.59
C ILE A 41 -5.41 -4.90 0.28
N ALA A 42 -6.29 -5.42 -0.57
CA ALA A 42 -6.28 -6.82 -0.99
C ALA A 42 -4.99 -7.19 -1.73
N MET A 43 -4.51 -6.33 -2.64
CA MET A 43 -3.24 -6.51 -3.35
C MET A 43 -2.05 -6.47 -2.38
N PHE A 44 -2.03 -5.50 -1.48
CA PHE A 44 -0.96 -5.30 -0.51
C PHE A 44 -0.89 -6.49 0.46
N HIS A 45 -2.02 -6.95 0.97
CA HIS A 45 -2.09 -8.12 1.85
C HIS A 45 -1.63 -9.39 1.15
N ARG A 46 -2.00 -9.59 -0.12
CA ARG A 46 -1.57 -10.77 -0.89
C ARG A 46 -0.04 -10.84 -1.08
N LEU A 47 0.63 -9.69 -1.14
CA LEU A 47 2.07 -9.62 -1.40
C LEU A 47 2.92 -9.45 -0.14
N THR A 48 2.38 -8.87 0.93
CA THR A 48 3.10 -8.59 2.19
C THR A 48 2.63 -9.43 3.38
N GLY A 49 1.47 -10.08 3.27
CA GLY A 49 0.82 -10.78 4.37
C GLY A 49 0.27 -9.87 5.48
N ARG A 50 0.27 -8.54 5.29
CA ARG A 50 -0.16 -7.55 6.28
C ARG A 50 -1.14 -6.55 5.67
N THR A 51 -1.98 -5.92 6.48
CA THR A 51 -2.88 -4.85 6.01
C THR A 51 -2.24 -3.47 6.21
N PRO A 52 -2.33 -2.55 5.23
CA PRO A 52 -1.74 -1.22 5.35
C PRO A 52 -2.49 -0.33 6.36
N GLY A 53 -3.77 -0.63 6.63
CA GLY A 53 -4.54 0.04 7.70
C GLY A 53 -4.00 -0.20 9.11
N ALA A 54 -3.40 -1.37 9.38
CA ALA A 54 -2.74 -1.63 10.65
C ALA A 54 -1.41 -0.86 10.79
N ALA A 55 -0.74 -0.56 9.67
CA ALA A 55 0.46 0.31 9.65
C ALA A 55 0.09 1.79 9.84
N SER A 56 -0.99 2.26 9.20
CA SER A 56 -1.44 3.65 9.26
C SER A 56 -2.12 4.01 10.59
N SER A 57 -2.81 3.07 11.24
CA SER A 57 -3.55 3.32 12.50
C SER A 57 -2.66 3.57 13.73
N SER A 58 -1.33 3.53 13.61
CA SER A 58 -0.42 3.70 14.75
C SER A 58 0.15 5.13 14.90
N GLN A 59 -0.14 6.06 13.98
CA GLN A 59 0.46 7.41 14.03
C GLN A 59 -0.40 8.49 14.70
N LEU A 60 -1.57 8.13 15.25
CA LEU A 60 -2.39 9.05 16.06
C LEU A 60 -2.19 8.79 17.55
N LYS A 61 -0.99 9.06 18.06
CA LYS A 61 -0.78 9.37 19.49
C LYS A 61 0.44 10.28 19.62
N MET A 62 0.17 11.59 19.48
CA MET A 62 0.94 12.62 20.18
C MET A 62 0.76 12.46 21.69
#